data_AF-A0A0L0F879-F1
#
_entry.id   AF-A0A0L0F879-F1
#
_cell.length_a   1.000
_cell.length_b   1.000
_cell.length_c   1.000
_cell.angle_alpha   90.00
_cell.angle_beta   90.00
_cell.angle_gamma   90.00
#
_symmetry.space_group_name_H-M   'P 1'
#
loop_
_entity.id
_entity.type
_entity.pdbx_description
1 polymer ?
#
loop_
_entity_poly.entity_id
_entity_poly.type
_entity_poly.pdbx_seq_one_letter_code
_entity_poly.pdbx_strand_id
1 'polypeptide(L)'
;DATVIDRIKEGTCIIPNLNILDEGTSHKINGVRLLGLGGDIVYDRLFDHGKAQGLVPGESGYIWSTMFQIVRLLQTARETFDKKETRIFCAYKSLGKEALIALLASHVNANFCVGGHVHAPYCATFTHWTTQDAASWGSWIETTITQVQDNWAQVQTDVEKCCSATVRESLESAMEVFQTVPSLDSMRALWGVVLCDLELGYAIANLKNHKLGLETISTGMRV
;
A
#
# COMPACT_ATOMS: atom_id res chain seq x y z
N ASP A 1 4.62 -14.45 -9.97
CA ASP A 1 5.66 -15.36 -9.43
C ASP A 1 6.67 -14.50 -8.66
N ALA A 2 6.87 -14.80 -7.37
CA ALA A 2 7.78 -14.04 -6.49
C ALA A 2 9.24 -14.12 -6.96
N THR A 3 9.68 -15.28 -7.47
CA THR A 3 11.06 -15.50 -7.91
C THR A 3 11.43 -14.63 -9.11
N VAL A 4 10.49 -14.35 -10.00
CA VAL A 4 10.72 -13.42 -11.12
C VAL A 4 10.93 -12.00 -10.62
N ILE A 5 10.12 -11.56 -9.65
CA ILE A 5 10.24 -10.22 -9.07
C ILE A 5 11.55 -10.09 -8.30
N ASP A 6 11.94 -11.10 -7.52
CA ASP A 6 13.22 -11.14 -6.81
C ASP A 6 14.39 -10.98 -7.77
N ARG A 7 14.41 -11.72 -8.88
CA ARG A 7 15.47 -11.59 -9.89
C ARG A 7 15.57 -10.18 -10.48
N ILE A 8 14.43 -9.49 -10.64
CA ILE A 8 14.43 -8.10 -11.11
C ILE A 8 14.95 -7.17 -10.00
N LYS A 9 14.51 -7.34 -8.75
CA LYS A 9 14.98 -6.55 -7.59
C LYS A 9 16.48 -6.72 -7.35
N GLU A 10 17.01 -7.92 -7.54
CA GLU A 10 18.44 -8.24 -7.41
C GLU A 10 19.27 -7.81 -8.63
N GLY A 11 18.64 -7.37 -9.72
CA GLY A 11 19.32 -7.01 -10.96
C GLY A 11 19.85 -8.19 -11.78
N THR A 12 19.51 -9.43 -11.41
CA THR A 12 19.86 -10.64 -12.18
C THR A 12 18.95 -10.85 -13.40
N CYS A 13 17.84 -10.10 -13.48
CA CYS A 13 16.96 -9.97 -14.64
C CYS A 13 16.71 -8.50 -14.93
N ILE A 14 17.16 -8.01 -16.09
CA ILE A 14 16.97 -6.60 -16.50
C ILE A 14 15.97 -6.56 -17.65
N ILE A 15 14.87 -5.86 -17.44
CA ILE A 15 13.87 -5.58 -18.46
C ILE A 15 13.95 -4.09 -18.80
N PRO A 16 14.29 -3.71 -20.04
CA PRO A 16 14.39 -2.31 -20.44
C PRO A 16 13.10 -1.54 -20.15
N ASN A 17 13.23 -0.34 -19.58
CA ASN A 17 12.13 0.56 -19.21
C ASN A 17 11.17 0.05 -18.12
N LEU A 18 11.48 -1.07 -17.46
CA LEU A 18 10.72 -1.54 -16.31
C LEU A 18 11.36 -1.02 -15.01
N ASN A 19 10.56 -0.32 -14.20
CA ASN A 19 10.96 0.10 -12.86
C ASN A 19 10.01 -0.52 -11.85
N ILE A 20 10.54 -1.13 -10.80
CA ILE A 20 9.75 -1.67 -9.69
C ILE A 20 9.55 -0.56 -8.66
N LEU A 21 8.30 -0.36 -8.27
CA LEU A 21 7.93 0.45 -7.11
C LEU A 21 7.54 -0.51 -5.98
N ASP A 22 8.33 -0.51 -4.92
CA ASP A 22 8.17 -1.39 -3.75
C ASP A 22 8.28 -0.59 -2.44
N GLU A 23 8.25 -1.30 -1.31
CA GLU A 23 8.33 -0.72 0.03
C GLU A 23 9.63 0.05 0.31
N GLY A 24 10.73 -0.33 -0.35
CA GLY A 24 12.07 0.20 -0.11
C GLY A 24 12.44 1.34 -1.04
N THR A 25 11.64 1.58 -2.08
CA THR A 25 11.91 2.52 -3.16
C THR A 25 10.90 3.66 -3.18
N SER A 26 11.38 4.84 -3.59
CA SER A 26 10.51 5.98 -3.83
C SER A 26 11.02 6.76 -5.04
N HIS A 27 10.10 7.11 -5.94
CA HIS A 27 10.42 7.85 -7.15
C HIS A 27 9.78 9.23 -7.09
N LYS A 28 10.57 10.28 -7.33
CA LYS A 28 10.07 11.65 -7.45
C LYS A 28 10.12 12.09 -8.92
N ILE A 29 8.97 12.42 -9.47
CA ILE A 29 8.80 12.82 -10.88
C ILE A 29 8.01 14.12 -10.92
N ASN A 30 8.63 15.20 -11.37
CA ASN A 30 8.01 16.52 -11.57
C ASN A 30 7.28 17.11 -10.34
N GLY A 31 7.62 16.69 -9.11
CA GLY A 31 6.92 17.13 -7.89
C GLY A 31 5.83 16.17 -7.39
N VAL A 32 5.66 15.02 -8.05
CA VAL A 32 4.91 13.87 -7.55
C VAL A 32 5.88 12.86 -6.97
N ARG A 33 5.58 12.31 -5.80
CA ARG A 33 6.31 11.18 -5.21
C ARG A 33 5.46 9.93 -5.25
N LEU A 34 6.07 8.84 -5.70
CA LEU A 34 5.50 7.50 -5.68
C LEU A 34 6.06 6.71 -4.50
N LEU A 35 5.17 5.96 -3.84
CA LEU A 35 5.45 5.00 -2.77
C LEU A 35 4.70 3.71 -3.10
N GLY A 36 5.28 2.53 -2.86
CA GLY A 36 4.67 1.25 -3.23
C GLY A 36 4.54 0.28 -2.07
N LEU A 37 3.47 -0.50 -2.09
CA LEU A 37 3.40 -1.76 -1.34
C LEU A 37 2.87 -2.85 -2.26
N GLY A 38 3.73 -3.83 -2.54
CA GLY A 38 3.39 -4.97 -3.39
C GLY A 38 2.76 -6.11 -2.58
N GLY A 39 1.94 -6.91 -3.26
CA GLY A 39 1.30 -8.09 -2.67
C GLY A 39 -0.08 -7.81 -2.09
N ASP A 40 -0.83 -8.90 -1.88
CA ASP A 40 -2.11 -8.89 -1.18
C ASP A 40 -1.91 -8.68 0.34
N ILE A 41 -2.92 -8.16 1.04
CA ILE A 41 -2.97 -8.12 2.50
C ILE A 41 -3.64 -9.40 2.99
N VAL A 42 -2.84 -10.28 3.59
CA VAL A 42 -3.33 -11.48 4.25
C VAL A 42 -2.92 -11.43 5.70
N TYR A 43 -3.89 -11.11 6.58
CA TYR A 43 -3.65 -10.85 8.00
C TYR A 43 -2.88 -11.97 8.71
N ASP A 44 -3.26 -13.23 8.46
CA ASP A 44 -2.62 -14.40 9.07
C ASP A 44 -1.19 -14.65 8.55
N ARG A 45 -0.79 -13.95 7.48
CA ARG A 45 0.56 -14.04 6.88
C ARG A 45 1.36 -12.75 7.01
N LEU A 46 0.90 -11.75 7.76
CA LEU A 46 1.64 -10.51 7.95
C LEU A 46 3.04 -10.73 8.54
N PHE A 47 3.21 -11.77 9.34
CA PHE A 47 4.51 -12.12 9.95
C PHE A 47 5.13 -13.39 9.33
N ASP A 48 4.61 -13.84 8.20
CA ASP A 48 5.07 -15.04 7.48
C ASP A 48 5.69 -14.66 6.14
N HIS A 49 6.90 -15.16 5.87
CA HIS A 49 7.57 -14.97 4.57
C HIS A 49 7.22 -16.07 3.55
N GLY A 50 6.44 -17.07 3.97
CA GLY A 50 5.98 -18.18 3.14
C GLY A 50 7.09 -19.17 2.82
N LYS A 51 7.08 -19.67 1.58
CA LYS A 51 8.16 -20.53 1.04
C LYS A 51 9.17 -19.74 0.20
N ALA A 52 9.02 -18.43 0.11
CA ALA A 52 9.95 -17.58 -0.62
C ALA A 52 11.30 -17.57 0.11
N GLN A 53 12.39 -17.71 -0.66
CA GLN A 53 13.75 -17.56 -0.14
C GLN A 53 14.34 -16.17 -0.42
N GLY A 54 13.69 -15.39 -1.30
CA GLY A 54 14.12 -14.06 -1.70
C GLY A 54 13.45 -12.94 -0.90
N LEU A 55 13.38 -11.75 -1.47
CA LEU A 55 12.86 -10.54 -0.82
C LEU A 55 11.34 -10.45 -0.86
N VAL A 56 10.70 -11.08 -1.84
CA VAL A 56 9.24 -11.01 -2.06
C VAL A 56 8.55 -12.20 -1.39
N PRO A 57 7.69 -11.97 -0.37
CA PRO A 57 6.93 -13.04 0.28
C PRO A 57 5.93 -13.67 -0.69
N GLY A 58 5.82 -14.99 -0.69
CA GLY A 58 4.92 -15.65 -1.61
C GLY A 58 4.98 -17.17 -1.62
N GLU A 59 3.94 -17.78 -2.19
CA GLU A 59 3.87 -19.21 -2.45
C GLU A 59 2.93 -19.48 -3.64
N SER A 60 3.32 -20.40 -4.52
CA SER A 60 2.46 -20.91 -5.61
C SER A 60 1.84 -19.82 -6.49
N GLY A 61 2.62 -18.77 -6.80
CA GLY A 61 2.18 -17.65 -7.64
C GLY A 61 1.39 -16.57 -6.90
N TYR A 62 1.05 -16.80 -5.63
CA TYR A 62 0.41 -15.82 -4.76
C TYR A 62 1.45 -15.06 -3.93
N ILE A 63 1.34 -13.73 -3.88
CA ILE A 63 2.26 -12.82 -3.21
C ILE A 63 1.47 -12.00 -2.20
N TRP A 64 2.00 -11.83 -0.99
CA TRP A 64 1.41 -11.00 0.04
C TRP A 64 2.44 -10.02 0.62
N SER A 65 1.95 -8.96 1.25
CA SER A 65 2.77 -8.02 2.00
C SER A 65 3.02 -8.55 3.40
N THR A 66 4.23 -8.33 3.92
CA THR A 66 4.57 -8.61 5.33
C THR A 66 4.69 -7.34 6.15
N MET A 67 4.66 -7.49 7.48
CA MET A 67 4.92 -6.44 8.44
C MET A 67 6.30 -5.82 8.25
N PHE A 68 7.31 -6.61 7.88
CA PHE A 68 8.64 -6.07 7.54
C PHE A 68 8.60 -5.13 6.35
N GLN A 69 7.85 -5.47 5.30
CA GLN A 69 7.67 -4.57 4.17
C GLN A 69 6.89 -3.32 4.55
N ILE A 70 5.87 -3.45 5.41
CA ILE A 70 5.13 -2.29 5.93
C ILE A 70 6.05 -1.35 6.74
N VAL A 71 6.88 -1.91 7.63
CA VAL A 71 7.88 -1.14 8.38
C VAL A 71 8.81 -0.41 7.42
N ARG A 72 9.30 -1.11 6.40
CA ARG A 72 10.20 -0.51 5.40
C ARG A 72 9.51 0.62 4.63
N LEU A 73 8.26 0.44 4.23
CA LEU A 73 7.45 1.47 3.58
C LEU A 73 7.32 2.72 4.47
N LEU A 74 7.00 2.54 5.75
CA LEU A 74 6.85 3.64 6.70
C LEU A 74 8.17 4.41 6.88
N GLN A 75 9.29 3.71 6.94
CA GLN A 75 10.63 4.31 6.97
C GLN A 75 10.91 5.09 5.69
N THR A 76 10.77 4.46 4.51
CA THR A 76 10.94 5.12 3.20
C THR A 76 10.07 6.37 3.09
N ALA A 77 8.81 6.29 3.52
CA ALA A 77 7.87 7.40 3.51
C ALA A 77 8.33 8.56 4.41
N ARG A 78 8.87 8.27 5.59
CA ARG A 78 9.37 9.27 6.55
C ARG A 78 10.66 9.93 6.03
N GLU A 79 11.61 9.13 5.56
CA GLU A 79 12.91 9.59 5.05
C GLU A 79 12.77 10.51 3.82
N THR A 80 11.76 10.25 2.99
CA THR A 80 11.56 10.96 1.71
C THR A 80 10.54 12.09 1.78
N PHE A 81 10.05 12.42 2.97
CA PHE A 81 8.96 13.38 3.16
C PHE A 81 9.34 14.82 2.78
N ASP A 82 8.55 15.40 1.87
CA ASP A 82 8.58 16.81 1.50
C ASP A 82 7.13 17.33 1.51
N LYS A 83 6.88 18.53 2.05
CA LYS A 83 5.53 19.12 2.11
C LYS A 83 5.09 19.74 0.78
N LYS A 84 6.02 19.95 -0.16
CA LYS A 84 5.75 20.60 -1.45
C LYS A 84 5.40 19.63 -2.57
N GLU A 85 5.49 18.33 -2.32
CA GLU A 85 5.18 17.29 -3.30
C GLU A 85 3.75 16.76 -3.12
N THR A 86 3.20 16.21 -4.20
CA THR A 86 2.01 15.36 -4.14
C THR A 86 2.46 13.91 -3.97
N ARG A 87 1.95 13.20 -2.96
CA ARG A 87 2.32 11.81 -2.68
C ARG A 87 1.24 10.87 -3.17
N ILE A 88 1.64 9.91 -4.00
CA ILE A 88 0.79 8.82 -4.49
C ILE A 88 1.32 7.53 -3.88
N PHE A 89 0.45 6.88 -3.11
CA PHE A 89 0.69 5.53 -2.60
C PHE A 89 0.04 4.53 -3.54
N CYS A 90 0.83 3.58 -4.06
CA CYS A 90 0.36 2.51 -4.92
C CYS A 90 0.33 1.21 -4.12
N ALA A 91 -0.84 0.58 -4.06
CA ALA A 91 -1.02 -0.71 -3.41
C ALA A 91 -1.76 -1.66 -4.35
N TYR A 92 -1.62 -2.97 -4.13
CA TYR A 92 -2.37 -3.96 -4.90
C TYR A 92 -3.89 -3.84 -4.64
N LYS A 93 -4.29 -3.83 -3.36
CA LYS A 93 -5.69 -3.65 -2.96
C LYS A 93 -6.11 -2.19 -3.03
N SER A 94 -7.34 -1.97 -3.46
CA SER A 94 -7.98 -0.66 -3.38
C SER A 94 -8.18 -0.21 -1.93
N LEU A 95 -7.94 1.10 -1.72
CA LEU A 95 -8.30 1.85 -0.53
C LEU A 95 -9.73 1.55 -0.02
N GLY A 96 -10.68 1.32 -0.93
CA GLY A 96 -12.10 1.15 -0.58
C GLY A 96 -12.47 -0.23 -0.06
N LYS A 97 -11.53 -1.18 -0.08
CA LYS A 97 -11.76 -2.58 0.33
C LYS A 97 -10.84 -3.04 1.45
N GLU A 98 -9.72 -2.37 1.66
CA GLU A 98 -8.72 -2.80 2.64
C GLU A 98 -8.39 -1.67 3.62
N ALA A 99 -8.80 -1.83 4.88
CA ALA A 99 -8.64 -0.80 5.91
C ALA A 99 -7.18 -0.60 6.27
N LEU A 100 -6.36 -1.66 6.19
CA LEU A 100 -4.93 -1.55 6.42
C LEU A 100 -4.29 -0.61 5.38
N ILE A 101 -4.72 -0.68 4.11
CA ILE A 101 -4.25 0.23 3.07
C ILE A 101 -4.68 1.67 3.38
N ALA A 102 -5.90 1.89 3.87
CA ALA A 102 -6.35 3.23 4.28
C ALA A 102 -5.56 3.80 5.46
N LEU A 103 -5.28 2.97 6.46
CA LEU A 103 -4.45 3.32 7.60
C LEU A 103 -3.03 3.70 7.15
N LEU A 104 -2.40 2.86 6.32
CA LEU A 104 -1.05 3.09 5.81
C LEU A 104 -0.98 4.32 4.92
N ALA A 105 -1.93 4.51 4.01
CA ALA A 105 -2.02 5.68 3.14
C ALA A 105 -2.02 6.98 3.96
N SER A 106 -2.74 7.01 5.08
CA SER A 106 -2.71 8.15 6.00
C SER A 106 -1.34 8.34 6.65
N HIS A 107 -0.71 7.27 7.15
CA HIS A 107 0.56 7.36 7.85
C HIS A 107 1.74 7.71 6.94
N VAL A 108 1.69 7.30 5.68
CA VAL A 108 2.66 7.73 4.66
C VAL A 108 2.36 9.12 4.08
N ASN A 109 1.37 9.83 4.62
CA ASN A 109 0.93 11.16 4.18
C ASN A 109 0.60 11.19 2.67
N ALA A 110 -0.09 10.16 2.18
CA ALA A 110 -0.51 10.12 0.79
C ALA A 110 -1.64 11.13 0.51
N ASN A 111 -1.61 11.77 -0.65
CA ASN A 111 -2.74 12.54 -1.17
C ASN A 111 -3.67 11.65 -2.00
N PHE A 112 -3.08 10.70 -2.73
CA PHE A 112 -3.79 9.72 -3.54
C PHE A 112 -3.32 8.31 -3.19
N CYS A 113 -4.26 7.36 -3.15
CA CYS A 113 -4.00 5.94 -3.05
C CYS A 113 -4.52 5.27 -4.33
N VAL A 114 -3.61 4.74 -5.15
CA VAL A 114 -3.96 3.98 -6.36
C VAL A 114 -3.97 2.50 -6.01
N GLY A 115 -5.05 1.81 -6.34
CA GLY A 115 -5.12 0.36 -6.21
C GLY A 115 -6.15 -0.26 -7.14
N GLY A 116 -6.20 -1.59 -7.12
CA GLY A 116 -7.11 -2.37 -7.95
C GLY A 116 -7.70 -3.54 -7.18
N HIS A 117 -7.87 -4.66 -7.89
CA HIS A 117 -8.31 -5.94 -7.30
C HIS A 117 -9.66 -5.84 -6.57
N VAL A 118 -10.57 -5.10 -7.17
CA VAL A 118 -11.96 -4.99 -6.71
C VAL A 118 -12.96 -5.44 -7.76
N HIS A 119 -12.48 -5.96 -8.90
CA HIS A 119 -13.31 -6.35 -10.04
C HIS A 119 -14.23 -5.22 -10.51
N ALA A 120 -13.72 -3.99 -10.42
CA ALA A 120 -14.44 -2.83 -10.88
C ALA A 120 -14.39 -2.77 -12.41
N PRO A 121 -15.55 -2.74 -13.09
CA PRO A 121 -15.56 -2.56 -14.54
C PRO A 121 -15.08 -1.17 -14.92
N TYR A 122 -15.32 -0.15 -14.10
CA TYR A 122 -14.90 1.22 -14.36
C TYR A 122 -13.88 1.71 -13.36
N CYS A 123 -12.98 2.55 -13.83
CA CYS A 123 -12.14 3.35 -12.96
C CYS A 123 -13.04 4.22 -12.07
N ALA A 124 -12.71 4.31 -10.79
CA ALA A 124 -13.48 5.10 -9.84
C ALA A 124 -12.55 5.97 -8.99
N THR A 125 -13.04 7.15 -8.63
CA THR A 125 -12.33 8.08 -7.73
C THR A 125 -13.26 8.45 -6.62
N PHE A 126 -12.80 8.35 -5.37
CA PHE A 126 -13.63 8.62 -4.20
C PHE A 126 -12.76 9.04 -3.02
N THR A 127 -13.41 9.54 -1.98
CA THR A 127 -12.83 9.61 -0.64
C THR A 127 -13.71 8.80 0.30
N HIS A 128 -13.16 8.26 1.39
CA HIS A 128 -13.99 7.54 2.37
C HIS A 128 -15.12 8.42 2.91
N TRP A 129 -14.89 9.73 3.02
CA TRP A 129 -15.91 10.72 3.39
C TRP A 129 -17.14 10.69 2.47
N THR A 130 -16.96 10.42 1.17
CA THR A 130 -18.06 10.37 0.21
C THR A 130 -18.77 9.02 0.14
N THR A 131 -18.18 7.95 0.68
CA THR A 131 -18.69 6.58 0.52
C THR A 131 -19.30 6.00 1.79
N GLN A 132 -18.97 6.53 2.96
CA GLN A 132 -19.46 6.03 4.24
C GLN A 132 -19.40 7.10 5.34
N ASP A 133 -20.14 6.89 6.43
CA ASP A 133 -20.11 7.79 7.58
C ASP A 133 -18.85 7.59 8.44
N ALA A 134 -18.57 8.59 9.28
CA ALA A 134 -17.39 8.64 10.13
C ALA A 134 -17.33 7.51 11.18
N ALA A 135 -18.48 7.09 11.72
CA ALA A 135 -18.52 6.05 12.75
C ALA A 135 -18.24 4.68 12.14
N SER A 136 -18.85 4.37 10.98
CA SER A 136 -18.59 3.14 10.24
C SER A 136 -17.12 3.04 9.79
N TRP A 137 -16.54 4.13 9.29
CA TRP A 137 -15.13 4.16 8.92
C TRP A 137 -14.20 3.98 10.13
N GLY A 138 -14.50 4.67 11.25
CA GLY A 138 -13.74 4.51 12.49
C GLY A 138 -13.74 3.07 13.00
N SER A 139 -14.91 2.46 13.10
CA SER A 139 -15.05 1.05 13.53
C SER A 139 -14.33 0.07 12.61
N TRP A 140 -14.34 0.32 11.30
CA TRP A 140 -13.62 -0.49 10.31
C TRP A 140 -12.10 -0.43 10.50
N ILE A 141 -11.55 0.76 10.75
CA ILE A 141 -10.12 0.94 11.06
C ILE A 141 -9.76 0.34 12.41
N GLU A 142 -10.56 0.56 13.45
CA GLU A 142 -10.33 0.01 14.80
C GLU A 142 -10.30 -1.52 14.79
N THR A 143 -11.28 -2.15 14.13
CA THR A 143 -11.33 -3.61 13.99
C THR A 143 -10.07 -4.15 13.32
N THR A 144 -9.59 -3.45 12.29
CA THR A 144 -8.37 -3.82 11.57
C THR A 144 -7.12 -3.66 12.44
N ILE A 145 -7.04 -2.57 13.21
CA ILE A 145 -5.95 -2.36 14.18
C ILE A 145 -5.92 -3.49 15.20
N THR A 146 -7.08 -3.83 15.80
CA THR A 146 -7.19 -4.93 16.76
C THR A 146 -6.74 -6.25 16.14
N GLN A 147 -7.17 -6.56 14.92
CA GLN A 147 -6.75 -7.78 14.22
C GLN A 147 -5.22 -7.86 14.01
N VAL A 148 -4.58 -6.76 13.61
CA VAL A 148 -3.12 -6.71 13.45
C VAL A 148 -2.41 -6.89 14.80
N GLN A 149 -2.91 -6.26 15.86
CA GLN A 149 -2.36 -6.37 17.21
C GLN A 149 -2.51 -7.79 17.78
N ASP A 150 -3.66 -8.42 17.59
CA ASP A 150 -3.91 -9.80 18.03
C ASP A 150 -2.98 -10.77 17.31
N ASN A 151 -2.81 -10.61 15.99
CA ASN A 151 -1.88 -11.41 15.21
C ASN A 151 -0.43 -11.21 15.67
N TRP A 152 -0.03 -9.97 15.99
CA TRP A 152 1.29 -9.68 16.55
C TRP A 152 1.48 -10.38 17.90
N ALA A 153 0.52 -10.28 18.81
CA ALA A 153 0.62 -10.86 20.15
C ALA A 153 0.81 -12.39 20.12
N GLN A 154 0.25 -13.07 19.11
CA GLN A 154 0.42 -14.52 18.93
C GLN A 154 1.83 -14.91 18.50
N VAL A 155 2.52 -14.08 17.71
CA VAL A 155 3.81 -14.42 17.09
C VAL A 155 5.00 -13.66 17.68
N GLN A 156 4.75 -12.63 18.50
CA GLN A 156 5.75 -11.70 19.03
C GLN A 156 6.96 -12.41 19.61
N THR A 157 6.72 -13.39 20.51
CA THR A 157 7.80 -14.10 21.21
C THR A 157 8.71 -14.86 20.23
N ASP A 158 8.16 -15.41 19.16
CA ASP A 158 8.92 -16.19 18.18
C ASP A 158 9.64 -15.26 17.18
N VAL A 159 8.99 -14.17 16.77
CA VAL A 159 9.61 -13.14 15.94
C VAL A 159 10.80 -12.49 16.67
N GLU A 160 10.65 -12.13 17.93
CA GLU A 160 11.71 -11.49 18.74
C GLU A 160 12.95 -12.39 18.89
N LYS A 161 12.76 -13.71 19.04
CA LYS A 161 13.87 -14.68 19.10
C LYS A 161 14.64 -14.77 17.79
N CYS A 162 13.96 -14.65 16.66
CA CYS A 162 14.54 -14.81 15.33
C CYS A 162 15.11 -13.50 14.75
N CYS A 163 14.72 -12.34 15.29
CA CYS A 163 15.13 -11.04 14.78
C CYS A 163 16.37 -10.47 15.49
N SER A 164 17.15 -9.67 14.76
CA SER A 164 18.21 -8.83 15.34
C SER A 164 17.61 -7.66 16.16
N ALA A 165 18.41 -7.05 17.04
CA ALA A 165 17.94 -5.93 17.87
C ALA A 165 17.40 -4.75 17.04
N THR A 166 18.10 -4.36 15.98
CA THR A 166 17.67 -3.27 15.08
C THR A 166 16.34 -3.56 14.38
N VAL A 167 16.11 -4.82 14.02
CA VAL A 167 14.85 -5.26 13.40
C VAL A 167 13.70 -5.22 14.41
N ARG A 168 13.95 -5.59 15.67
CA ARG A 168 12.96 -5.47 16.75
C ARG A 168 12.56 -4.02 17.00
N GLU A 169 13.53 -3.12 17.15
CA GLU A 169 13.24 -1.68 17.34
C GLU A 169 12.42 -1.10 16.18
N SER A 170 12.71 -1.53 14.94
CA SER A 170 11.96 -1.09 13.76
C SER A 170 10.53 -1.63 13.75
N LEU A 171 10.32 -2.88 14.17
CA LEU A 171 8.99 -3.47 14.33
C LEU A 171 8.20 -2.75 15.42
N GLU A 172 8.79 -2.53 16.59
CA GLU A 172 8.14 -1.82 17.70
C GLU A 172 7.70 -0.41 17.28
N SER A 173 8.58 0.36 16.63
CA SER A 173 8.22 1.70 16.15
C SER A 173 7.14 1.66 15.07
N ALA A 174 7.10 0.63 14.22
CA ALA A 174 6.01 0.47 13.27
C ALA A 174 4.70 0.07 13.95
N MET A 175 4.74 -0.68 15.06
CA MET A 175 3.55 -1.06 15.80
C MET A 175 2.82 0.14 16.43
N GLU A 176 3.51 1.26 16.66
CA GLU A 176 2.89 2.53 17.08
C GLU A 176 1.89 3.07 16.04
N VAL A 177 2.10 2.78 14.75
CA VAL A 177 1.15 3.15 13.67
C VAL A 177 -0.19 2.44 13.88
N PHE A 178 -0.18 1.20 14.38
CA PHE A 178 -1.37 0.44 14.72
C PHE A 178 -1.91 0.79 16.10
N GLN A 179 -1.72 2.02 16.58
CA GLN A 179 -2.35 2.51 17.81
C GLN A 179 -3.19 3.77 17.55
N THR A 180 -3.11 4.34 16.35
CA THR A 180 -3.73 5.63 16.02
C THR A 180 -4.72 5.49 14.88
N VAL A 181 -5.99 5.79 15.17
CA VAL A 181 -7.01 5.96 14.13
C VAL A 181 -6.76 7.27 13.38
N PRO A 182 -6.76 7.30 12.04
CA PRO A 182 -6.54 8.55 11.32
C PRO A 182 -7.66 9.56 11.58
N SER A 183 -7.34 10.85 11.40
CA SER A 183 -8.31 11.92 11.63
C SER A 183 -9.40 11.97 10.54
N LEU A 184 -10.53 12.60 10.86
CA LEU A 184 -11.58 12.86 9.86
C LEU A 184 -11.09 13.74 8.70
N ASP A 185 -10.09 14.59 8.94
CA ASP A 185 -9.47 15.36 7.87
C ASP A 185 -8.67 14.48 6.92
N SER A 186 -8.00 13.44 7.43
CA SER A 186 -7.37 12.42 6.59
C SER A 186 -8.41 11.66 5.74
N MET A 187 -9.52 11.24 6.36
CA MET A 187 -10.65 10.58 5.67
C MET A 187 -11.23 11.43 4.51
N ARG A 188 -11.24 12.76 4.66
CA ARG A 188 -11.71 13.73 3.65
C ARG A 188 -10.68 14.00 2.57
N ALA A 189 -9.41 14.12 2.95
CA ALA A 189 -8.34 14.58 2.07
C ALA A 189 -7.74 13.46 1.21
N LEU A 190 -7.78 12.20 1.69
CA LEU A 190 -7.22 11.06 0.99
C LEU A 190 -8.14 10.60 -0.15
N TRP A 191 -7.64 10.69 -1.38
CA TRP A 191 -8.34 10.22 -2.57
C TRP A 191 -7.96 8.79 -2.93
N GLY A 192 -8.94 7.91 -3.02
CA GLY A 192 -8.80 6.59 -3.64
C GLY A 192 -8.97 6.67 -5.15
N VAL A 193 -8.06 6.05 -5.90
CA VAL A 193 -8.16 5.83 -7.35
C VAL A 193 -8.18 4.33 -7.59
N VAL A 194 -9.31 3.84 -8.09
CA VAL A 194 -9.52 2.43 -8.48
C VAL A 194 -9.23 2.31 -9.96
N LEU A 195 -8.29 1.45 -10.33
CA LEU A 195 -8.07 1.06 -11.72
C LEU A 195 -9.12 0.05 -12.17
N CYS A 196 -9.54 0.11 -13.43
CA CYS A 196 -10.52 -0.83 -13.99
C CYS A 196 -9.88 -2.18 -14.29
N ASP A 197 -10.69 -3.24 -14.21
CA ASP A 197 -10.31 -4.60 -14.61
C ASP A 197 -10.69 -4.89 -16.10
N LEU A 198 -11.18 -3.90 -16.85
CA LEU A 198 -11.47 -4.04 -18.29
C LEU A 198 -10.19 -4.08 -19.13
N GLU A 199 -10.26 -4.79 -20.25
CA GLU A 199 -9.17 -4.90 -21.23
C GLU A 199 -8.70 -3.53 -21.75
N LEU A 200 -9.62 -2.56 -21.83
CA LEU A 200 -9.36 -1.22 -22.34
C LEU A 200 -9.81 -0.15 -21.32
N GLY A 201 -8.91 0.20 -20.41
CA GLY A 201 -9.06 1.38 -19.58
C GLY A 201 -7.76 1.81 -18.91
N TYR A 202 -7.72 3.08 -18.53
CA TYR A 202 -6.54 3.72 -17.96
C TYR A 202 -6.91 4.93 -17.11
N ALA A 203 -5.95 5.38 -16.32
CA ALA A 203 -5.99 6.65 -15.61
C ALA A 203 -4.75 7.48 -15.96
N ILE A 204 -4.94 8.73 -16.39
CA ILE A 204 -3.87 9.68 -16.67
C ILE A 204 -3.86 10.72 -15.56
N ALA A 205 -2.73 10.81 -14.86
CA ALA A 205 -2.47 11.85 -13.88
C ALA A 205 -1.74 13.02 -14.54
N ASN A 206 -2.46 14.12 -14.76
CA ASN A 206 -1.96 15.33 -15.41
C ASN A 206 -1.42 16.31 -14.38
N LEU A 207 -0.12 16.58 -14.38
CA LEU A 207 0.48 17.53 -13.43
C LEU A 207 0.68 18.91 -14.07
N LYS A 208 0.04 19.93 -13.52
CA LYS A 208 0.19 21.33 -13.96
C LYS A 208 0.29 22.27 -12.77
N ASN A 209 1.37 23.05 -12.68
CA ASN A 209 1.61 24.01 -11.58
C ASN A 209 1.45 23.37 -10.18
N HIS A 210 2.04 22.19 -9.97
CA HIS A 210 1.91 21.39 -8.73
C HIS A 210 0.47 20.96 -8.38
N LYS A 211 -0.46 21.01 -9.34
CA LYS A 211 -1.82 20.48 -9.20
C LYS A 211 -1.96 19.22 -10.02
N LEU A 212 -2.47 18.17 -9.39
CA LEU A 212 -2.79 16.91 -10.05
C LEU A 212 -4.22 16.98 -10.59
N GLY A 213 -4.37 16.83 -11.91
CA GLY A 213 -5.61 16.46 -12.56
C GLY A 213 -5.62 14.95 -12.80
N LEU A 214 -6.81 14.36 -12.85
CA LEU A 214 -6.98 12.92 -13.09
C LEU A 214 -8.06 12.72 -14.15
N GLU A 215 -7.70 12.03 -15.22
CA GLU A 215 -8.61 11.62 -16.28
C GLU A 215 -8.67 10.09 -16.29
N THR A 216 -9.87 9.53 -16.29
CA THR A 216 -10.06 8.08 -16.33
C THR A 216 -10.91 7.70 -17.53
N ILE A 217 -10.53 6.60 -18.18
CA ILE A 217 -11.28 5.99 -19.27
C ILE A 217 -11.46 4.52 -18.95
N SER A 218 -12.67 4.01 -19.18
CA SER A 218 -12.93 2.57 -19.18
C SER A 218 -13.93 2.27 -20.28
N THR A 219 -13.61 1.31 -21.14
CA THR A 219 -14.37 0.96 -22.34
C THR A 219 -14.47 -0.55 -22.48
N GLY A 220 -15.50 -1.02 -23.20
CA GLY A 220 -15.63 -2.45 -23.52
C GLY A 220 -16.58 -3.25 -22.63
N MET A 221 -17.47 -2.61 -21.86
CA MET A 221 -18.58 -3.34 -21.25
C MET A 221 -19.52 -3.89 -22.35
N ARG A 222 -19.80 -5.18 -22.28
CA ARG A 222 -20.93 -5.77 -23.01
C ARG A 222 -22.22 -5.36 -22.30
N VAL A 223 -23.13 -4.74 -23.05
CA VAL A 223 -24.48 -4.36 -22.59
C VAL A 223 -25.41 -5.55 -22.68
#